data_AF-A0A353QID5-F1
#
_entry.id   AF-A0A353QID5-F1
#
_cell.length_a   1.000
_cell.length_b   1.000
_cell.length_c   1.000
_cell.angle_alpha   90.00
_cell.angle_beta   90.00
_cell.angle_gamma   90.00
#
_symmetry.space_group_name_H-M   'P 1'
#
loop_
_entity.id
_entity.type
_entity.pdbx_description
1 polymer ?
#
loop_
_entity_poly.entity_id
_entity_poly.type
_entity_poly.pdbx_seq_one_letter_code
_entity_poly.pdbx_strand_id
1 'polypeptide(L)'
;MTKAKGNQHIHCSVENCQYYSGGNICAANEIMVMGDLQGHAYPDAIDHNMAQNVPTYNAESCMSTCCKTFVHRGSDKTKVDDTYHLPTQS
;
A
#
# COMPACT_ATOMS: atom_id res chain seq x y z
N MET A 1 -8.02 -21.65 14.71
CA MET A 1 -7.37 -20.74 15.69
C MET A 1 -7.43 -19.33 15.12
N THR A 2 -8.39 -18.52 15.55
CA THR A 2 -8.54 -17.15 15.06
C THR A 2 -7.64 -16.25 15.90
N LYS A 3 -6.53 -15.75 15.34
CA LYS A 3 -5.70 -14.74 16.01
C LYS A 3 -6.51 -13.44 16.11
N ALA A 4 -6.59 -12.85 17.29
CA ALA A 4 -7.14 -11.51 17.47
C ALA A 4 -6.27 -10.48 16.71
N LYS A 5 -6.91 -9.59 15.94
CA LYS A 5 -6.25 -8.46 15.25
C LYS A 5 -5.76 -7.49 16.34
N GLY A 6 -4.45 -7.44 16.59
CA GLY A 6 -3.86 -6.49 17.55
C GLY A 6 -3.97 -5.05 17.05
N ASN A 7 -3.86 -4.07 17.95
CA ASN A 7 -3.78 -2.65 17.56
C ASN A 7 -2.50 -2.43 16.74
N GLN A 8 -2.63 -2.18 15.44
CA GLN A 8 -1.50 -2.10 14.51
C GLN A 8 -0.96 -0.67 14.48
N HIS A 9 0.35 -0.53 14.67
CA HIS A 9 1.08 0.71 14.45
C HIS A 9 1.92 0.55 13.19
N ILE A 10 1.58 1.30 12.15
CA ILE A 10 2.27 1.23 10.86
C ILE A 10 3.22 2.41 10.76
N HIS A 11 4.48 2.11 10.43
CA HIS A 11 5.51 3.12 10.23
C HIS A 11 5.83 3.27 8.74
N CYS A 12 5.98 4.52 8.29
CA CYS A 12 6.40 4.86 6.95
C CYS A 12 7.32 6.07 7.01
N SER A 13 8.55 5.92 6.53
CA SER A 13 9.55 7.02 6.46
C SER A 13 9.48 7.80 5.15
N VAL A 14 8.59 7.43 4.23
CA VAL A 14 8.47 8.04 2.91
C VAL A 14 7.63 9.31 3.02
N GLU A 15 8.28 10.45 3.22
CA GLU A 15 7.63 11.74 3.52
C GLU A 15 6.65 12.22 2.43
N ASN A 16 6.95 11.92 1.16
CA ASN A 16 6.07 12.25 0.04
C ASN A 16 4.92 11.24 -0.16
N CYS A 17 4.76 10.26 0.73
CA CYS A 17 3.55 9.44 0.78
C CYS A 17 2.38 10.27 1.31
N GLN A 18 1.20 10.14 0.69
CA GLN A 18 -0.02 10.82 1.13
C GLN A 18 -0.45 10.39 2.54
N TYR A 19 -0.12 9.16 2.94
CA TYR A 19 -0.42 8.65 4.28
C TYR A 19 0.67 8.95 5.31
N TYR A 20 1.77 9.59 4.91
CA TYR A 20 2.80 9.98 5.86
C TYR A 20 2.24 11.00 6.85
N SER A 21 2.42 10.68 8.12
CA SER A 21 2.26 11.54 9.27
C SER A 21 3.60 11.69 10.00
N GLY A 22 3.77 12.80 10.71
CA GLY A 22 5.00 13.13 11.39
C GLY A 22 5.49 12.01 12.33
N GLY A 23 6.81 11.87 12.44
CA GLY A 23 7.43 10.82 13.27
C GLY A 23 7.48 9.44 12.59
N ASN A 24 7.49 9.41 11.24
CA ASN A 24 7.49 8.18 10.43
C ASN A 24 6.28 7.30 10.69
N ILE A 25 5.11 7.90 10.86
CA ILE A 25 3.86 7.20 11.10
C ILE A 25 3.09 7.13 9.78
N CYS A 26 2.57 5.95 9.44
CA CYS A 26 1.60 5.79 8.35
C CYS A 26 0.19 5.89 8.91
N ALA A 27 -0.61 6.82 8.39
CA ALA A 27 -2.01 7.01 8.77
C ALA A 27 -2.99 6.17 7.93
N ALA A 28 -2.50 5.25 7.09
CA ALA A 28 -3.37 4.32 6.37
C ALA A 28 -4.00 3.31 7.33
N ASN A 29 -5.29 3.02 7.16
CA ASN A 29 -6.00 2.03 7.98
C ASN A 29 -5.49 0.61 7.73
N GLU A 30 -5.14 0.31 6.48
CA GLU A 30 -4.54 -0.95 6.05
C GLU A 30 -3.46 -0.69 5.01
N ILE A 31 -2.50 -1.61 4.88
CA ILE A 31 -1.43 -1.53 3.88
C ILE A 31 -1.29 -2.83 3.10
N MET A 32 -0.77 -2.72 1.88
CA MET A 32 -0.37 -3.83 1.04
C MET A 32 1.13 -3.79 0.83
N VAL A 33 1.82 -4.81 1.36
CA VAL A 33 3.23 -5.09 1.06
C VAL A 33 3.26 -6.30 0.13
N MET A 34 4.01 -6.20 -0.96
CA MET A 34 4.10 -7.26 -1.96
C MET A 34 5.51 -7.39 -2.53
N GLY A 35 5.76 -8.41 -3.35
CA GLY A 35 7.05 -8.54 -4.04
C GLY A 35 7.29 -7.37 -4.99
N ASP A 36 8.51 -6.85 -5.03
CA ASP A 36 8.84 -5.66 -5.82
C ASP A 36 8.53 -5.86 -7.31
N LEU A 37 8.84 -7.06 -7.83
CA LEU A 37 8.49 -7.48 -9.19
C LEU A 37 6.98 -7.53 -9.46
N GLN A 38 6.18 -7.99 -8.48
CA GLN A 38 4.72 -7.99 -8.61
C GLN A 38 4.16 -6.56 -8.56
N GLY A 39 4.69 -5.72 -7.66
CA GLY A 39 4.26 -4.34 -7.52
C GLY A 39 4.54 -3.49 -8.76
N HIS A 40 5.61 -3.83 -9.49
CA HIS A 40 5.90 -3.27 -10.81
C HIS A 40 4.95 -3.78 -11.90
N ALA A 41 4.54 -5.05 -11.85
CA ALA A 41 3.67 -5.65 -12.85
C ALA A 41 2.18 -5.25 -12.68
N TYR A 42 1.74 -4.95 -11.46
CA TYR A 42 0.34 -4.64 -11.18
C TYR A 42 0.05 -3.13 -11.20
N PRO A 43 -1.12 -2.73 -11.73
CA PRO A 43 -1.53 -1.33 -11.71
C PRO A 43 -1.73 -0.84 -10.28
N ASP A 44 -1.66 0.47 -10.07
CA ASP A 44 -1.76 1.08 -8.73
C ASP A 44 -3.10 0.85 -8.03
N ALA A 45 -4.15 0.48 -8.78
CA ALA A 45 -5.45 0.09 -8.24
C ALA A 45 -5.42 -1.27 -7.50
N ILE A 46 -4.35 -2.07 -7.64
CA ILE A 46 -4.16 -3.28 -6.85
C ILE A 46 -3.47 -2.90 -5.55
N ASP A 47 -4.26 -2.64 -4.52
CA ASP A 47 -3.80 -2.25 -3.19
C ASP A 47 -4.43 -3.14 -2.09
N HIS A 48 -4.50 -2.60 -0.87
CA HIS A 48 -5.06 -3.29 0.30
C HIS A 48 -6.47 -3.84 0.09
N ASN A 49 -7.33 -3.16 -0.68
CA ASN A 49 -8.70 -3.60 -0.92
C ASN A 49 -8.77 -4.86 -1.80
N MET A 50 -7.72 -5.11 -2.59
CA MET A 50 -7.60 -6.28 -3.45
C MET A 50 -6.74 -7.39 -2.83
N ALA A 51 -6.29 -7.25 -1.58
CA ALA A 51 -5.32 -8.16 -0.95
C ALA A 51 -5.73 -9.65 -1.01
N GLN A 52 -7.02 -9.96 -0.92
CA GLN A 52 -7.52 -11.34 -1.00
C GLN A 52 -7.36 -11.98 -2.39
N ASN A 53 -7.22 -11.16 -3.43
CA ASN A 53 -7.09 -11.59 -4.83
C ASN A 53 -5.64 -11.54 -5.34
N VAL A 54 -4.70 -11.08 -4.51
CA VAL A 54 -3.28 -11.00 -4.88
C VAL A 54 -2.57 -12.31 -4.50
N PRO A 55 -1.92 -12.99 -5.46
CA PRO A 55 -1.13 -14.18 -5.15
C PRO A 55 -0.03 -13.88 -4.13
N THR A 56 0.18 -14.80 -3.19
CA THR A 56 1.28 -14.70 -2.22
C THR A 56 2.63 -14.73 -2.91
N TYR A 57 3.63 -14.09 -2.29
CA TYR A 57 4.98 -14.00 -2.81
C TYR A 57 6.01 -14.36 -1.75
N ASN A 58 6.92 -15.26 -2.11
CA ASN A 58 8.04 -15.64 -1.26
C ASN A 58 9.22 -14.72 -1.58
N ALA A 59 9.44 -13.73 -0.73
CA ALA A 59 10.55 -12.79 -0.86
C ALA A 59 11.79 -13.33 -0.13
N GLU A 60 12.95 -13.29 -0.80
CA GLU A 60 14.25 -13.68 -0.22
C GLU A 60 14.89 -12.57 0.63
N SER A 61 14.41 -11.32 0.51
CA SER A 61 14.94 -10.16 1.25
C SER A 61 13.87 -9.08 1.42
N CYS A 62 13.99 -8.24 2.45
CA CYS A 62 13.15 -7.04 2.55
C CYS A 62 13.33 -6.12 1.33
N MET A 63 14.50 -6.14 0.71
CA MET A 63 14.80 -5.36 -0.49
C MET A 63 14.09 -5.86 -1.75
N SER A 64 13.49 -7.06 -1.73
CA SER A 64 12.66 -7.57 -2.82
C SER A 64 11.17 -7.41 -2.56
N THR A 65 10.81 -6.50 -1.65
CA THR A 65 9.42 -6.14 -1.34
C THR A 65 9.19 -4.65 -1.53
N CYS A 66 7.94 -4.26 -1.82
CA CYS A 66 7.51 -2.87 -1.91
C CYS A 66 6.17 -2.64 -1.21
N CYS A 67 5.91 -1.37 -0.88
CA CYS A 67 4.64 -0.93 -0.33
C CYS A 67 3.75 -0.40 -1.45
N LYS A 68 2.72 -1.17 -1.82
CA LYS A 68 1.79 -0.79 -2.89
C LYS A 68 0.75 0.24 -2.42
N THR A 69 0.63 0.44 -1.10
CA THR A 69 -0.16 1.54 -0.51
C THR A 69 0.47 2.92 -0.70
N PHE A 70 1.72 3.01 -1.19
CA PHE A 70 2.32 4.30 -1.48
C PHE A 70 1.54 5.04 -2.56
N VAL A 71 1.11 6.26 -2.23
CA VAL A 71 0.57 7.24 -3.18
C VAL A 71 1.30 8.55 -2.99
N HIS A 72 1.76 9.12 -4.09
CA HIS A 72 2.45 10.40 -4.07
C HIS A 72 1.49 11.50 -3.61
N ARG A 73 1.91 12.28 -2.61
CA ARG A 73 1.16 13.42 -2.09
C ARG A 73 0.90 14.44 -3.20
N GLY A 74 -0.36 14.84 -3.38
CA GLY A 74 -0.76 15.79 -4.41
C GLY A 74 -0.82 15.21 -5.83
N SER A 75 -0.78 13.89 -6.00
CA SER A 75 -1.09 13.28 -7.30
C SER A 75 -2.60 13.29 -7.58
N ASP A 76 -2.97 13.23 -8.86
CA ASP A 76 -4.38 13.16 -9.32
C ASP A 76 -5.04 11.80 -9.06
N LYS A 77 -4.38 10.91 -8.31
CA LYS A 77 -4.96 9.66 -7.83
C LYS A 77 -5.98 10.01 -6.75
N THR A 78 -7.25 10.10 -7.13
CA THR A 78 -8.33 10.46 -6.21
C THR A 78 -8.70 9.29 -5.32
N LYS A 79 -8.80 9.55 -4.01
CA LYS A 79 -9.50 8.66 -3.06
C LYS A 79 -10.95 8.54 -3.50
N VAL A 80 -11.37 7.38 -3.99
CA VAL A 80 -12.79 7.00 -4.05
C VAL A 80 -12.95 5.85 -3.06
N ASP A 81 -13.81 6.05 -2.06
CA ASP A 81 -14.17 5.01 -1.08
C ASP A 81 -12.97 4.42 -0.31
N ASP A 82 -12.08 5.29 0.17
CA ASP A 82 -10.79 4.93 0.81
C ASP A 82 -9.79 4.14 -0.05
N THR A 83 -10.07 4.00 -1.35
CA THR A 83 -9.18 3.42 -2.37
C THR A 83 -8.66 4.49 -3.32
N TYR A 84 -7.42 4.38 -3.80
CA TYR A 84 -6.97 5.28 -4.87
C TYR A 84 -7.30 4.70 -6.23
N HIS A 85 -8.12 5.43 -6.98
CA HIS A 85 -8.35 5.15 -8.39
C HIS A 85 -7.40 6.00 -9.23
N LEU A 86 -6.85 5.39 -10.29
CA LEU A 86 -6.23 6.16 -11.36
C LEU A 86 -7.31 7.05 -11.99
N PRO A 87 -7.02 8.33 -12.31
CA PRO A 87 -7.91 9.09 -13.16
C PRO A 87 -8.10 8.29 -14.45
N THR A 88 -9.36 8.10 -14.87
CA THR A 88 -9.70 7.43 -16.12
C THR A 88 -8.85 8.05 -17.22
N GLN A 89 -7.97 7.25 -17.83
CA GLN A 89 -7.19 7.68 -18.98
C GLN A 89 -8.19 8.09 -20.07
N SER A 90 -8.20 9.37 -20.40
CA SER A 90 -8.91 9.95 -21.54
C SER A 90 -8.33 9.45 -22.85
#